data_AF-A0A0F9LQN5-F1
#
_entry.id   AF-A0A0F9LQN5-F1
#
_cell.length_a   1.000
_cell.length_b   1.000
_cell.length_c   1.000
_cell.angle_alpha   90.00
_cell.angle_beta   90.00
_cell.angle_gamma   90.00
#
_symmetry.space_group_name_H-M   'P 1'
#
loop_
_entity.id
_entity.type
_entity.pdbx_description
1 polymer ?
#
loop_
_entity_poly.entity_id
_entity_poly.type
_entity_poly.pdbx_seq_one_letter_code
_entity_poly.pdbx_strand_id
1 'polypeptide(L)' 'MAITDLLPPELPTPQACRHLRESMGLSRTQLAARIGVSESSIVAWEAGARNPKGLQRKAYAEALQEIEDYLSGDGT' A
#
# COMPACT_ATOMS: atom_id res chain seq x y z
N MET A 1 -13.69 -7.71 15.43
CA MET A 1 -13.48 -8.80 14.45
C MET A 1 -14.19 -8.45 13.15
N ALA A 2 -13.50 -7.77 12.23
CA ALA A 2 -14.03 -7.48 10.91
C ALA A 2 -13.73 -8.66 9.98
N ILE A 3 -14.78 -9.15 9.31
CA ILE A 3 -14.78 -10.28 8.40
C ILE A 3 -14.28 -9.78 7.02
N THR A 4 -13.07 -9.22 6.97
CA THR A 4 -12.46 -8.67 5.74
C THR A 4 -11.53 -9.68 5.06
N ASP A 5 -11.79 -10.99 5.23
CA ASP A 5 -10.90 -12.05 4.72
C ASP A 5 -11.35 -12.62 3.35
N LEU A 6 -12.46 -12.14 2.77
CA LEU A 6 -13.08 -12.72 1.56
C LEU A 6 -13.12 -11.83 0.32
N LEU A 7 -12.58 -10.60 0.38
CA LEU A 7 -12.43 -9.72 -0.78
C LEU A 7 -10.94 -9.34 -0.89
N PRO A 8 -10.32 -9.34 -2.09
CA PRO A 8 -8.99 -8.76 -2.22
C PRO A 8 -9.02 -7.34 -1.64
N PRO A 9 -8.11 -7.00 -0.72
CA PRO A 9 -8.15 -5.71 -0.04
C PRO A 9 -8.24 -4.60 -1.09
N GLU A 10 -9.29 -3.79 -0.97
CA GLU A 10 -9.53 -2.70 -1.90
C GLU A 10 -8.38 -1.72 -1.75
N LEU A 11 -7.76 -1.35 -2.88
CA LEU A 11 -6.74 -0.33 -2.83
C LEU A 11 -7.40 1.03 -2.57
N PRO A 12 -6.90 1.80 -1.59
CA PRO A 12 -7.23 3.21 -1.47
C PRO A 12 -6.93 3.96 -2.76
N THR A 13 -7.41 5.20 -2.87
CA THR A 13 -7.07 6.04 -4.02
C THR A 13 -5.54 6.23 -4.13
N PRO A 14 -4.99 6.49 -5.33
CA PRO A 14 -3.55 6.74 -5.49
C PRO A 14 -2.99 7.80 -4.53
N GLN A 15 -3.76 8.86 -4.27
CA GLN A 15 -3.40 9.92 -3.33
C GLN A 15 -3.41 9.44 -1.87
N ALA A 16 -4.40 8.63 -1.48
CA ALA A 16 -4.46 8.05 -0.14
C ALA A 16 -3.30 7.08 0.10
N CYS A 17 -2.95 6.25 -0.89
CA CYS A 17 -1.78 5.37 -0.81
C CYS A 17 -0.49 6.18 -0.57
N ARG A 18 -0.31 7.26 -1.33
CA ARG A 18 0.82 8.18 -1.15
C ARG A 18 0.85 8.78 0.25
N HIS A 19 -0.30 9.23 0.75
CA HIS A 19 -0.41 9.83 2.06
C HIS A 19 -0.04 8.85 3.17
N LEU A 20 -0.58 7.62 3.14
CA LEU A 20 -0.23 6.57 4.09
C LEU A 20 1.28 6.32 4.12
N ARG A 21 1.91 6.17 2.95
CA ARG A 21 3.37 6.00 2.85
C ARG A 21 4.12 7.18 3.49
N GLU A 22 3.72 8.41 3.17
CA GLU A 22 4.38 9.63 3.67
C GLU A 22 4.17 9.83 5.18
N SER A 23 3.02 9.45 5.73
CA SER A 23 2.72 9.50 7.17
C SER A 23 3.64 8.60 7.99
N MET A 24 4.18 7.54 7.40
CA MET A 24 5.21 6.68 8.01
C MET A 24 6.65 7.11 7.70
N GLY A 25 6.85 8.23 6.99
CA GLY A 25 8.17 8.69 6.56
C GLY A 25 8.87 7.76 5.56
N LEU A 26 8.12 6.84 4.91
CA LEU A 26 8.69 5.89 3.97
C LEU A 26 8.93 6.57 2.62
N SER A 27 10.11 6.38 2.04
CA SER A 27 10.37 6.69 0.63
C SER A 27 9.71 5.66 -0.29
N ARG A 28 9.52 6.02 -1.56
CA ARG A 28 9.01 5.09 -2.58
C ARG A 28 9.93 3.88 -2.75
N THR A 29 11.25 4.08 -2.70
CA THR A 29 12.25 3.01 -2.79
C THR A 29 12.15 2.04 -1.61
N GLN A 30 11.93 2.53 -0.39
CA GLN A 30 11.74 1.66 0.78
C GLN A 30 10.47 0.81 0.67
N LEU A 31 9.35 1.42 0.25
CA LEU A 31 8.11 0.66 0.03
C LEU A 31 8.27 -0.35 -1.10
N ALA A 32 8.91 0.05 -2.21
CA ALA A 32 9.17 -0.82 -3.34
C ALA A 32 10.02 -2.04 -2.94
N ALA A 33 11.08 -1.83 -2.15
CA ALA A 33 11.93 -2.89 -1.64
C ALA A 33 11.16 -3.86 -0.73
N ARG A 34 10.28 -3.35 0.15
CA ARG A 34 9.42 -4.17 1.03
C ARG A 34 8.54 -5.14 0.25
N ILE A 35 7.94 -4.68 -0.85
CA ILE A 35 6.97 -5.48 -1.62
C ILE A 35 7.56 -6.11 -2.90
N GLY A 36 8.87 -6.01 -3.10
CA GLY A 36 9.58 -6.64 -4.22
C GLY A 36 9.27 -6.06 -5.60
N VAL A 37 9.10 -4.74 -5.72
CA VAL A 37 8.87 -4.05 -7.00
C VAL A 37 9.87 -2.91 -7.22
N SER A 38 9.83 -2.29 -8.40
CA SER A 38 10.65 -1.11 -8.69
C SER A 38 10.05 0.17 -8.10
N GLU A 39 10.89 1.15 -7.77
CA GLU A 39 10.42 2.48 -7.38
C GLU A 39 9.49 3.10 -8.44
N SER A 40 9.82 2.92 -9.73
CA SER A 40 9.00 3.41 -10.84
C SER A 40 7.57 2.83 -10.85
N SER A 41 7.41 1.61 -10.34
CA SER A 41 6.08 1.01 -10.15
C SER A 41 5.28 1.77 -9.10
N ILE A 42 5.88 2.08 -7.95
CA ILE A 42 5.24 2.89 -6.91
C ILE A 42 4.88 4.28 -7.44
N VAL A 43 5.79 4.94 -8.17
CA VAL A 43 5.51 6.24 -8.80
C VAL A 43 4.29 6.17 -9.72
N ALA A 44 4.23 5.18 -10.61
CA ALA A 44 3.12 5.04 -11.54
C ALA A 44 1.78 4.71 -10.84
N TRP A 45 1.82 3.97 -9.73
CA TRP A 45 0.64 3.61 -8.96
C TRP A 45 0.11 4.79 -8.13
N GLU A 46 0.98 5.52 -7.43
CA GLU A 46 0.62 6.72 -6.66
C GLU A 46 0.17 7.88 -7.56
N ALA A 47 0.64 7.92 -8.82
CA ALA A 47 0.18 8.88 -9.81
C ALA A 47 -1.13 8.48 -10.50
N GLY A 48 -1.64 7.25 -10.26
CA GLY A 48 -2.80 6.70 -10.98
C GLY A 48 -2.54 6.38 -12.45
N ALA A 49 -1.30 6.51 -12.94
CA ALA A 49 -0.93 6.24 -14.32
C ALA A 49 -1.03 4.74 -14.67
N ARG A 50 -0.88 3.86 -13.67
CA ARG A 50 -1.04 2.42 -13.80
C ARG A 50 -1.57 1.84 -12.51
N ASN A 51 -2.40 0.80 -12.60
CA ASN A 51 -2.83 0.06 -11.41
C ASN A 51 -1.95 -1.20 -11.22
N PRO A 52 -1.59 -1.57 -9.97
CA PRO A 52 -1.00 -2.87 -9.69
C PRO A 52 -1.99 -3.99 -9.99
N LYS A 53 -1.48 -5.17 -10.34
CA LYS A 53 -2.28 -6.34 -10.71
C LYS A 53 -1.77 -7.60 -10.01
N GLY A 54 -2.64 -8.60 -9.86
CA GLY A 54 -2.29 -9.91 -9.31
C GLY A 54 -1.56 -9.80 -7.96
N LEU A 55 -0.44 -10.50 -7.83
CA LEU A 55 0.38 -10.54 -6.61
C LEU A 55 0.87 -9.16 -6.16
N GLN A 56 1.20 -8.26 -7.11
CA GLN A 56 1.65 -6.90 -6.78
C GLN A 56 0.53 -6.08 -6.13
N ARG A 57 -0.72 -6.26 -6.58
CA ARG A 57 -1.87 -5.59 -5.98
C ARG A 57 -2.07 -6.05 -4.53
N LYS A 58 -2.00 -7.36 -4.31
CA LYS A 58 -2.13 -7.96 -2.99
C LYS A 58 -1.04 -7.45 -2.04
N ALA A 59 0.23 -7.57 -2.43
CA ALA A 59 1.35 -7.11 -1.60
C ALA A 59 1.31 -5.61 -1.32
N TYR A 60 0.90 -4.80 -2.30
CA TYR A 60 0.76 -3.36 -2.11
C TYR A 60 -0.36 -3.01 -1.14
N ALA A 61 -1.52 -3.68 -1.26
CA ALA A 61 -2.64 -3.47 -0.36
C ALA A 61 -2.33 -3.91 1.08
N GLU A 62 -1.70 -5.07 1.26
CA GLU A 62 -1.25 -5.56 2.58
C GLU A 62 -0.27 -4.58 3.23
N ALA A 63 0.72 -4.08 2.48
CA ALA A 63 1.68 -3.12 3.00
C ALA A 63 1.03 -1.78 3.40
N LEU A 64 -0.02 -1.34 2.70
CA LEU A 64 -0.77 -0.12 3.04
C LEU A 64 -1.68 -0.33 4.24
N GLN A 65 -2.31 -1.50 4.34
CA GLN A 65 -3.14 -1.87 5.49
C GLN A 65 -2.30 -1.93 6.77
N GLU A 66 -1.12 -2.56 6.72
CA GLU A 66 -0.18 -2.60 7.86
C GLU A 66 0.21 -1.18 8.32
N ILE A 67 0.40 -0.26 7.38
CA ILE A 67 0.68 1.15 7.68
C ILE A 67 -0.54 1.81 8.35
N GLU A 68 -1.73 1.60 7.81
CA GLU A 68 -2.97 2.15 8.34
C GLU A 68 -3.28 1.63 9.75
N ASP A 69 -3.09 0.34 10.00
CA ASP A 69 -3.26 -0.31 11.30
C ASP A 69 -2.30 0.29 12.34
N TYR A 70 -1.03 0.47 11.97
CA TYR A 70 -0.03 1.12 12.81
C TYR A 70 -0.40 2.57 13.16
N LEU A 71 -0.88 3.34 12.17
CA LEU A 71 -1.30 4.73 12.38
C LEU A 71 -2.59 4.85 13.19
N SER A 72 -3.47 3.83 13.14
CA SER A 72 -4.72 3.77 13.88
C SER A 72 -4.53 3.44 15.37
N GLY A 73 -3.32 3.06 15.78
CA GLY A 73 -2.98 2.76 17.17
C GLY A 73 -3.43 1.38 17.65
N ASP A 74 -3.96 0.52 16.76
CA ASP A 74 -4.28 -0.89 17.02
C ASP A 74 -3.06 -1.76 16.71
N GLY A 75 -1.89 -1.31 17.18
CA GLY A 75 -0.65 -2.06 17.04
C GLY A 75 -0.78 -3.39 17.79
N THR A 76 -0.92 -4.48 17.03
CA THR A 76 -0.71 -5.85 17.53
C THR A 76 0.65 -5.96 18.23
#